data_AF-A0A2D9PSE6-F1
#
_entry.id   AF-A0A2D9PSE6-F1
#
_cell.length_a   1.000
_cell.length_b   1.000
_cell.length_c   1.000
_cell.angle_alpha   90.00
_cell.angle_beta   90.00
_cell.angle_gamma   90.00
#
_symmetry.space_group_name_H-M   'P 1'
#
loop_
_entity.id
_entity.type
_entity.pdbx_description
1 polymer ?
#
loop_
_entity_poly.entity_id
_entity_poly.type
_entity_poly.pdbx_seq_one_letter_code
_entity_poly.pdbx_strand_id
1 'polypeptide(L)'
;MAENRFRPNHAVIGLGIAVALFTAASGVASVVNGFHDDSPVTREVFFNVPGSLKLAFYTVIPVLIVYGAVLFSHRVQNWQRGTPDNRATTTGNAKRRFGDFRSGVYMQTLLREPAAGVMHALIYFPFLVLMAVTTVLEINHQVPEAMKFLHGDVYRAYTAVGDIAGVL
;
A
#
# COMPACT_ATOMS: atom_id res chain seq x y z
N MET A 1 8.89 19.36 -33.30
CA MET A 1 8.02 18.19 -33.06
C MET A 1 7.56 18.26 -31.63
N ALA A 2 6.24 18.28 -31.38
CA ALA A 2 5.67 18.56 -30.07
C ALA A 2 6.16 17.56 -29.02
N GLU A 3 6.96 18.05 -28.06
CA GLU A 3 7.37 17.32 -26.87
C GLU A 3 6.13 16.94 -26.06
N ASN A 4 5.65 15.71 -26.19
CA ASN A 4 4.72 15.13 -25.23
C ASN A 4 5.50 14.82 -23.93
N ARG A 5 5.95 15.88 -23.24
CA ARG A 5 6.75 15.78 -22.02
C ARG A 5 5.84 15.45 -20.85
N PHE A 6 5.64 14.15 -20.65
CA PHE A 6 5.14 13.61 -19.40
C PHE A 6 5.97 14.18 -18.24
N ARG A 7 5.35 15.02 -17.40
CA ARG A 7 6.03 15.62 -16.25
C ARG A 7 5.82 14.72 -15.02
N PRO A 8 6.89 14.22 -14.37
CA PRO A 8 6.78 13.36 -13.20
C PRO A 8 5.88 13.88 -12.06
N ASN A 9 5.80 15.19 -11.84
CA ASN A 9 4.90 15.79 -10.86
C ASN A 9 3.42 15.58 -11.22
N HIS A 10 3.05 15.66 -12.50
CA HIS A 10 1.69 15.35 -12.94
C HIS A 10 1.38 13.85 -12.83
N ALA A 11 2.40 12.99 -13.04
CA ALA A 11 2.27 11.55 -12.85
C ALA A 11 1.83 11.20 -11.42
N VAL A 12 2.42 11.86 -10.43
CA VAL A 12 2.08 11.69 -9.02
C VAL A 12 0.64 12.11 -8.74
N ILE A 13 0.20 13.25 -9.27
CA ILE A 13 -1.19 13.70 -9.11
C ILE A 13 -2.14 12.70 -9.76
N GLY A 14 -1.85 12.24 -10.98
CA GLY A 14 -2.64 11.24 -11.68
C GLY A 14 -2.74 9.92 -10.90
N LEU A 15 -1.64 9.44 -10.33
CA LEU A 15 -1.63 8.27 -9.44
C LEU A 15 -2.49 8.51 -8.19
N GLY A 16 -2.36 9.67 -7.55
CA GLY A 16 -3.16 10.04 -6.38
C GLY A 16 -4.66 10.04 -6.69
N ILE A 17 -5.06 10.61 -7.84
CA ILE A 17 -6.45 10.58 -8.32
C ILE A 17 -6.90 9.13 -8.57
N ALA A 18 -6.07 8.32 -9.24
CA ALA A 18 -6.42 6.92 -9.50
C ALA A 18 -6.63 6.11 -8.21
N VAL A 19 -5.74 6.28 -7.22
CA VAL A 19 -5.87 5.64 -5.90
C VAL A 19 -7.11 6.14 -5.17
N ALA A 20 -7.37 7.46 -5.18
CA ALA A 20 -8.55 8.04 -4.53
C ALA A 20 -9.86 7.53 -5.15
N LEU A 21 -9.93 7.45 -6.47
CA LEU A 21 -11.07 6.87 -7.19
C LEU A 21 -11.23 5.38 -6.86
N PHE A 22 -10.13 4.63 -6.80
CA PHE A 22 -10.16 3.22 -6.41
C PHE A 22 -10.71 3.05 -4.99
N THR A 23 -10.25 3.85 -4.02
CA THR A 23 -10.74 3.81 -2.62
C THR A 23 -12.22 4.19 -2.53
N ALA A 24 -12.67 5.22 -3.24
CA ALA A 24 -14.08 5.60 -3.24
C ALA A 24 -14.95 4.51 -3.89
N ALA A 25 -14.49 3.95 -5.01
CA ALA A 25 -15.18 2.88 -5.72
C ALA A 25 -15.25 1.59 -4.89
N SER A 26 -14.20 1.25 -4.14
CA SER A 26 -14.21 0.08 -3.25
C SER A 26 -15.21 0.24 -2.10
N GLY A 27 -15.36 1.45 -1.57
CA GLY A 27 -16.41 1.77 -0.59
C GLY A 27 -17.81 1.60 -1.16
N VAL A 28 -18.06 2.13 -2.36
CA VAL A 28 -19.36 1.98 -3.05
C VAL A 28 -19.63 0.51 -3.37
N ALA A 29 -18.65 -0.21 -3.92
CA ALA A 29 -18.77 -1.63 -4.23
C ALA A 29 -19.12 -2.45 -2.99
N SER A 30 -18.48 -2.17 -1.86
CA SER A 30 -18.78 -2.83 -0.59
C SER A 30 -20.23 -2.61 -0.14
N VAL A 31 -20.79 -1.40 -0.33
CA VAL A 31 -22.17 -1.09 0.06
C VAL A 31 -23.19 -1.72 -0.90
N VAL A 32 -22.89 -1.72 -2.19
CA VAL A 32 -23.78 -2.26 -3.23
C VAL A 32 -23.83 -3.79 -3.17
N ASN A 33 -22.69 -4.44 -2.98
CA ASN A 33 -22.58 -5.89 -3.04
C ASN A 33 -22.95 -6.55 -1.71
N GLY A 34 -22.56 -5.97 -0.58
CA GLY A 34 -22.88 -6.51 0.74
C GLY A 34 -22.42 -7.96 0.94
N PHE A 35 -21.30 -8.36 0.35
CA PHE A 35 -20.82 -9.74 0.44
C PHE A 35 -20.30 -10.05 1.84
N HIS A 36 -20.81 -11.12 2.44
CA HIS A 36 -20.43 -11.57 3.77
C HIS A 36 -19.88 -13.01 3.75
N ASP A 37 -19.25 -13.41 4.84
CA ASP A 37 -18.78 -14.78 5.06
C ASP A 37 -19.39 -15.27 6.36
N ASP A 38 -20.25 -16.30 6.25
CA ASP A 38 -20.97 -16.87 7.38
C ASP A 38 -20.17 -17.99 8.09
N SER A 39 -18.88 -18.15 7.75
CA SER A 39 -18.03 -19.13 8.40
C SER A 39 -17.95 -18.89 9.92
N PRO A 40 -18.04 -19.95 10.74
CA PRO A 40 -17.95 -19.80 12.20
C PRO A 40 -16.57 -19.34 12.68
N VAL A 41 -15.54 -19.44 11.83
CA VAL A 41 -14.15 -19.06 12.15
C VAL A 41 -13.70 -18.01 11.14
N THR A 42 -14.20 -16.80 11.30
CA THR A 42 -13.72 -15.58 10.64
C THR A 42 -14.16 -14.37 11.45
N ARG A 43 -13.61 -13.18 11.14
CA ARG A 43 -14.08 -11.92 11.70
C ARG A 43 -14.95 -11.21 10.68
N GLU A 44 -16.08 -10.68 11.14
CA GLU A 44 -16.90 -9.77 10.34
C GLU A 44 -16.18 -8.44 10.10
N VAL A 45 -16.03 -8.09 8.81
CA VAL A 45 -15.40 -6.84 8.38
C VAL A 45 -16.30 -5.67 8.76
N PHE A 46 -15.73 -4.65 9.39
CA PHE A 46 -16.46 -3.50 9.94
C PHE A 46 -17.51 -3.84 11.02
N PHE A 47 -17.34 -4.96 11.74
CA PHE A 47 -18.14 -5.25 12.94
C PHE A 47 -18.15 -4.04 13.89
N ASN A 48 -19.33 -3.65 14.36
CA ASN A 48 -19.55 -2.53 15.28
C ASN A 48 -19.10 -1.14 14.76
N VAL A 49 -18.97 -0.96 13.44
CA VAL A 49 -18.66 0.34 12.83
C VAL A 49 -19.93 0.98 12.27
N PRO A 50 -20.39 2.13 12.80
CA PRO A 50 -21.58 2.81 12.31
C PRO A 50 -21.47 3.19 10.83
N GLY A 51 -22.58 3.11 10.09
CA GLY A 51 -22.63 3.45 8.66
C GLY A 51 -22.18 4.88 8.34
N SER A 52 -22.49 5.84 9.23
CA SER A 52 -22.03 7.23 9.11
C SER A 52 -20.50 7.35 9.14
N LEU A 53 -19.81 6.52 9.95
CA LEU A 53 -18.36 6.51 10.02
C LEU A 53 -17.74 5.86 8.78
N LYS A 54 -18.35 4.80 8.24
CA LYS A 54 -17.93 4.22 6.95
C LYS A 54 -18.05 5.25 5.83
N LEU A 55 -19.17 5.97 5.77
CA LEU A 55 -19.38 7.04 4.79
C LEU A 55 -18.34 8.16 4.95
N ALA A 56 -18.08 8.62 6.18
CA ALA A 56 -17.05 9.63 6.44
C ALA A 56 -15.66 9.15 5.99
N PHE A 57 -15.30 7.89 6.27
CA PHE A 57 -14.03 7.31 5.83
C PHE A 57 -13.91 7.31 4.29
N TYR A 58 -14.90 6.74 3.59
CA TYR A 58 -14.86 6.61 2.12
C TYR A 58 -15.09 7.92 1.37
N THR A 59 -15.35 9.03 2.05
CA THR A 59 -15.42 10.37 1.45
C THR A 59 -14.19 11.20 1.78
N VAL A 60 -13.77 11.24 3.05
CA VAL A 60 -12.66 12.06 3.51
C VAL A 60 -11.31 11.51 3.07
N ILE A 61 -11.09 10.19 3.15
CA ILE A 61 -9.79 9.60 2.82
C ILE A 61 -9.41 9.81 1.34
N PRO A 62 -10.30 9.59 0.35
CA PRO A 62 -9.98 9.92 -1.04
C PRO A 62 -9.58 11.39 -1.26
N VAL A 63 -10.26 12.33 -0.60
CA VAL A 63 -9.93 13.76 -0.68
C VAL A 63 -8.53 14.01 -0.11
N LEU A 64 -8.21 13.43 1.04
CA LEU A 64 -6.89 13.54 1.65
C LEU A 64 -5.79 12.89 0.80
N ILE A 65 -6.07 11.79 0.10
CA ILE A 65 -5.14 11.15 -0.85
C ILE A 65 -4.82 12.11 -2.00
N VAL A 66 -5.83 12.73 -2.61
CA VAL A 66 -5.61 13.72 -3.69
C VAL A 66 -4.85 14.92 -3.17
N TYR A 67 -5.24 15.46 -2.01
CA TYR A 67 -4.56 16.59 -1.38
C TYR A 67 -3.08 16.28 -1.09
N GLY A 68 -2.80 15.13 -0.47
CA GLY A 68 -1.45 14.66 -0.21
C GLY A 68 -0.63 14.46 -1.49
N ALA A 69 -1.24 13.93 -2.55
CA ALA A 69 -0.60 13.77 -3.85
C ALA A 69 -0.24 15.12 -4.50
N VAL A 70 -1.12 16.13 -4.39
CA VAL A 70 -0.82 17.50 -4.85
C VAL A 70 0.35 18.09 -4.07
N LEU A 71 0.35 17.99 -2.74
CA LEU A 71 1.47 18.47 -1.92
C LEU A 71 2.78 17.74 -2.25
N PHE A 72 2.73 16.42 -2.41
CA PHE A 72 3.89 15.62 -2.82
C PHE A 72 4.36 15.99 -4.23
N SER A 73 3.45 16.37 -5.13
CA SER A 73 3.82 16.83 -6.47
C SER A 73 4.70 18.08 -6.42
N HIS A 74 4.50 18.99 -5.46
CA HIS A 74 5.37 20.15 -5.28
C HIS A 74 6.78 19.72 -4.86
N ARG A 75 6.91 18.66 -4.06
CA ARG A 75 8.21 18.07 -3.74
C ARG A 75 8.88 17.48 -4.98
N VAL A 76 8.13 16.79 -5.83
CA VAL A 76 8.63 16.25 -7.09
C VAL A 76 9.09 17.35 -8.04
N GLN A 77 8.38 18.49 -8.10
CA GLN A 77 8.81 19.65 -8.88
C GLN A 77 10.19 20.17 -8.45
N ASN A 78 10.48 20.13 -7.15
CA ASN A 78 11.81 20.52 -6.66
C ASN A 78 12.90 19.52 -7.10
N TRP A 79 12.60 18.22 -7.13
CA TRP A 79 13.54 17.21 -7.66
C TRP A 79 13.77 17.31 -9.15
N GLN A 80 12.77 17.75 -9.92
CA GLN A 80 12.87 17.97 -11.36
C GLN A 80 13.80 19.13 -11.76
N ARG A 81 14.26 19.94 -10.81
CA ARG A 81 15.24 21.02 -11.09
C ARG A 81 16.63 20.47 -11.42
N GLY A 82 16.94 19.24 -11.01
CA GLY A 82 18.19 18.57 -11.33
C GLY A 82 18.20 17.94 -12.73
N THR A 83 19.35 17.40 -13.11
CA THR A 83 19.48 16.59 -14.34
C THR A 83 18.84 15.20 -14.15
N PRO A 84 18.20 14.63 -15.19
CA PRO A 84 17.68 13.27 -15.12
C PRO A 84 18.80 12.26 -14.82
N ASP A 85 18.52 11.31 -13.92
CA ASP A 85 19.43 10.21 -13.64
C ASP A 85 19.29 9.10 -14.70
N ASN A 86 20.39 8.41 -15.04
CA ASN A 86 20.34 7.32 -16.00
C ASN A 86 19.78 6.06 -15.31
N ARG A 87 18.51 5.76 -15.57
CA ARG A 87 17.79 4.63 -14.97
C ARG A 87 17.83 3.35 -15.81
N ALA A 88 18.59 3.30 -16.90
CA ALA A 88 18.64 2.13 -17.77
C ALA A 88 19.31 0.94 -17.06
N THR A 89 18.58 -0.18 -17.00
CA THR A 89 19.11 -1.49 -16.60
C THR A 89 19.58 -2.22 -17.86
N THR A 90 20.87 -2.53 -17.92
CA THR A 90 21.51 -3.24 -19.03
C THR A 90 22.13 -4.54 -18.51
N THR A 91 22.45 -5.47 -19.41
CA THR A 91 23.11 -6.74 -19.05
C THR A 91 24.41 -6.50 -18.25
N GLY A 92 25.18 -5.47 -18.59
CA GLY A 92 26.43 -5.12 -17.90
C GLY A 92 26.26 -4.51 -16.51
N ASN A 93 25.11 -3.90 -16.19
CA ASN A 93 24.89 -3.23 -14.90
C ASN A 93 23.82 -3.89 -14.02
N ALA A 94 23.10 -4.89 -14.54
CA ALA A 94 21.99 -5.56 -13.86
C ALA A 94 22.40 -6.14 -12.49
N LYS A 95 23.56 -6.82 -12.41
CA LYS A 95 24.06 -7.38 -11.15
C LYS A 95 24.27 -6.31 -10.08
N ARG A 96 24.91 -5.19 -10.45
CA ARG A 96 25.14 -4.06 -9.53
C ARG A 96 23.81 -3.44 -9.09
N ARG A 97 22.92 -3.13 -10.04
CA ARG A 97 21.61 -2.53 -9.72
C ARG A 97 20.77 -3.40 -8.79
N PHE A 98 20.77 -4.72 -9.01
CA PHE A 98 20.05 -5.63 -8.12
C PHE A 98 20.71 -5.70 -6.73
N GLY A 99 22.03 -5.65 -6.65
CA GLY A 99 22.77 -5.53 -5.39
C GLY A 99 22.42 -4.25 -4.63
N ASP A 100 22.39 -3.11 -5.32
CA ASP A 100 22.05 -1.81 -4.74
C ASP A 100 20.56 -1.75 -4.31
N PHE A 101 19.67 -2.35 -5.11
CA PHE A 101 18.27 -2.51 -4.74
C PHE A 101 18.14 -3.36 -3.47
N ARG A 102 18.81 -4.52 -3.44
CA ARG A 102 18.83 -5.42 -2.28
C ARG A 102 19.35 -4.68 -1.04
N SER A 103 20.44 -3.95 -1.14
CA SER A 103 21.01 -3.25 0.02
C SER A 103 20.05 -2.20 0.59
N GLY A 104 19.31 -1.51 -0.29
CA GLY A 104 18.24 -0.58 0.11
C GLY A 104 17.05 -1.29 0.76
N VAL A 105 16.41 -2.25 0.07
CA VAL A 105 15.18 -2.89 0.59
C VAL A 105 15.41 -3.80 1.79
N TYR A 106 16.64 -4.25 2.02
CA TYR A 106 17.01 -5.00 3.24
C TYR A 106 17.57 -4.10 4.35
N MET A 107 17.45 -2.77 4.22
CA MET A 107 17.93 -1.79 5.21
C MET A 107 19.42 -1.92 5.56
N GLN A 108 20.23 -2.52 4.67
CA GLN A 108 21.65 -2.74 4.91
C GLN A 108 22.41 -1.42 5.02
N THR A 109 21.94 -0.39 4.32
CA THR A 109 22.52 0.96 4.38
C THR A 109 22.36 1.62 5.75
N LEU A 110 21.32 1.26 6.51
CA LEU A 110 21.06 1.80 7.85
C LEU A 110 21.86 1.08 8.94
N LEU A 111 22.34 -0.13 8.67
CA LEU A 111 23.22 -0.88 9.59
C LEU A 111 24.60 -0.25 9.77
N ARG A 112 24.90 0.85 9.07
CA ARG A 112 26.08 1.69 9.36
C ARG A 112 26.07 2.18 10.81
N GLU A 113 24.89 2.44 11.37
CA GLU A 113 24.68 2.67 12.80
C GLU A 113 23.76 1.56 13.34
N PRO A 114 24.30 0.53 14.00
CA PRO A 114 23.57 -0.72 14.20
C PRO A 114 22.32 -0.57 15.07
N ALA A 115 22.35 0.31 16.08
CA ALA A 115 21.18 0.56 16.93
C ALA A 115 20.00 1.15 16.14
N ALA A 116 20.26 2.19 15.34
CA ALA A 116 19.26 2.80 14.48
C ALA A 116 18.81 1.84 13.36
N GLY A 117 19.76 1.09 12.77
CA GLY A 117 19.48 0.13 11.72
C GLY A 117 18.58 -1.03 12.17
N VAL A 118 18.81 -1.59 13.36
CA VAL A 118 17.95 -2.65 13.92
C VAL A 118 16.56 -2.10 14.22
N MET A 119 16.43 -0.92 14.84
CA MET A 119 15.12 -0.30 15.06
C MET A 119 14.35 -0.09 13.74
N HIS A 120 14.99 0.45 12.70
CA HIS A 120 14.32 0.66 11.42
C HIS A 120 13.93 -0.66 10.74
N ALA A 121 14.75 -1.70 10.85
CA ALA A 121 14.40 -3.02 10.33
C ALA A 121 13.16 -3.60 11.03
N LEU A 122 13.08 -3.46 12.36
CA LEU A 122 11.92 -3.88 13.16
C LEU A 122 10.66 -3.07 12.86
N ILE A 123 10.76 -1.87 12.28
CA ILE A 123 9.58 -1.13 11.80
C ILE A 123 9.23 -1.53 10.36
N TYR A 124 10.24 -1.55 9.49
CA TYR A 124 10.04 -1.69 8.05
C TYR A 124 9.52 -3.06 7.64
N PHE A 125 10.13 -4.15 8.12
CA PHE A 125 9.70 -5.48 7.69
C PHE A 125 8.30 -5.85 8.21
N PRO A 126 7.98 -5.62 9.49
CA PRO A 126 6.63 -5.87 9.97
C PRO A 126 5.60 -4.96 9.30
N PHE A 127 5.93 -3.69 9.03
CA PHE A 127 5.07 -2.82 8.22
C PHE A 127 4.72 -3.43 6.85
N LEU A 128 5.70 -3.99 6.13
CA LEU A 128 5.44 -4.65 4.84
C LEU A 128 4.53 -5.87 4.99
N VAL A 129 4.72 -6.67 6.05
CA VAL A 129 3.86 -7.82 6.34
C VAL A 129 2.44 -7.36 6.66
N LEU A 130 2.27 -6.38 7.54
CA LEU A 130 0.97 -5.81 7.91
C LEU A 130 0.25 -5.17 6.72
N MET A 131 0.99 -4.53 5.81
CA MET A 131 0.45 -4.01 4.56
C MET A 131 -0.07 -5.15 3.67
N ALA A 132 0.67 -6.25 3.56
CA ALA A 132 0.23 -7.42 2.81
C ALA A 132 -1.02 -8.08 3.44
N VAL A 133 -1.01 -8.25 4.77
CA VAL A 133 -2.15 -8.74 5.57
C VAL A 133 -3.39 -7.89 5.30
N THR A 134 -3.28 -6.57 5.43
CA THR A 134 -4.37 -5.63 5.15
C THR A 134 -4.87 -5.69 3.70
N THR A 135 -3.96 -5.84 2.74
CA THR A 135 -4.32 -5.97 1.32
C THR A 135 -5.09 -7.26 1.07
N VAL A 136 -4.66 -8.37 1.65
CA VAL A 136 -5.34 -9.67 1.56
C VAL A 136 -6.73 -9.61 2.18
N LEU A 137 -6.89 -8.93 3.32
CA LEU A 137 -8.20 -8.68 3.94
C LEU A 137 -9.13 -7.90 3.00
N GLU A 138 -8.65 -6.80 2.43
CA GLU A 138 -9.45 -5.95 1.54
C GLU A 138 -9.87 -6.71 0.28
N ILE A 139 -8.97 -7.52 -0.30
CA ILE A 139 -9.31 -8.38 -1.44
C ILE A 139 -10.41 -9.37 -1.03
N ASN A 140 -10.25 -10.07 0.09
CA ASN A 140 -11.26 -11.02 0.59
C ASN A 140 -12.60 -10.33 0.89
N HIS A 141 -12.57 -9.07 1.35
CA HIS A 141 -13.76 -8.26 1.58
C HIS A 141 -14.53 -7.97 0.29
N GLN A 142 -13.81 -7.57 -0.77
CA GLN A 142 -14.42 -7.13 -2.03
C GLN A 142 -14.87 -8.27 -2.96
N VAL A 143 -14.29 -9.48 -2.83
CA VAL A 143 -14.68 -10.60 -3.68
C VAL A 143 -16.05 -11.21 -3.30
N PRO A 144 -16.81 -11.75 -4.27
CA PRO A 144 -18.00 -12.56 -4.04
C PRO A 144 -17.79 -13.70 -3.05
N GLU A 145 -18.86 -14.10 -2.38
CA GLU A 145 -18.88 -15.12 -1.32
C GLU A 145 -18.19 -16.44 -1.74
N ALA A 146 -18.45 -16.90 -2.97
CA ALA A 146 -17.86 -18.13 -3.51
C ALA A 146 -16.32 -18.09 -3.67
N MET A 147 -15.71 -16.89 -3.64
CA MET A 147 -14.25 -16.70 -3.73
C MET A 147 -13.62 -16.28 -2.40
N LYS A 148 -14.39 -16.15 -1.32
CA LYS A 148 -13.85 -15.85 0.01
C LYS A 148 -13.06 -17.04 0.54
N PHE A 149 -11.90 -16.75 1.12
CA PHE A 149 -10.92 -17.75 1.54
C PHE A 149 -10.34 -17.49 2.94
N LEU A 150 -10.56 -16.31 3.52
CA LEU A 150 -10.14 -16.00 4.89
C LEU A 150 -11.15 -16.53 5.91
N HIS A 151 -11.24 -17.86 5.99
CA HIS A 151 -12.03 -18.57 6.99
C HIS A 151 -11.30 -19.83 7.50
N GLY A 152 -11.77 -20.38 8.62
CA GLY A 152 -11.21 -21.62 9.19
C GLY A 152 -9.73 -21.48 9.56
N ASP A 153 -8.93 -22.49 9.18
CA ASP A 153 -7.50 -22.52 9.50
C ASP A 153 -6.68 -21.52 8.66
N VAL A 154 -7.16 -21.16 7.47
CA VAL A 154 -6.53 -20.10 6.65
C VAL A 154 -6.61 -18.77 7.39
N TYR A 155 -7.78 -18.44 7.93
CA TYR A 155 -7.97 -17.24 8.74
C TYR A 155 -7.10 -17.24 10.00
N ARG A 156 -6.98 -18.38 10.70
CA ARG A 156 -6.13 -18.49 11.90
C ARG A 156 -4.67 -18.26 11.60
N ALA A 157 -4.15 -18.86 10.53
CA ALA A 157 -2.77 -18.65 10.09
C ALA A 157 -2.53 -17.19 9.67
N TYR A 158 -3.46 -16.63 8.87
CA TYR A 158 -3.45 -15.22 8.47
C TYR A 158 -3.39 -14.28 9.69
N THR A 159 -4.24 -14.52 10.70
CA THR A 159 -4.31 -13.72 11.92
C THR A 159 -3.03 -13.87 12.74
N ALA A 160 -2.52 -15.09 12.91
CA ALA A 160 -1.27 -15.32 13.63
C ALA A 160 -0.08 -14.59 13.00
N VAL A 161 0.02 -14.56 11.66
CA VAL A 161 1.03 -13.78 10.94
C VAL A 161 0.86 -12.28 11.21
N GLY A 162 -0.38 -11.79 11.17
CA GLY A 162 -0.72 -10.40 11.50
C GLY A 162 -0.34 -10.02 12.93
N ASP A 163 -0.68 -10.87 13.91
CA ASP A 163 -0.41 -10.64 15.32
C ASP A 163 1.09 -10.62 15.62
N ILE A 164 1.86 -11.57 15.07
CA ILE A 164 3.32 -11.62 15.23
C ILE A 164 3.96 -10.36 14.62
N ALA A 165 3.55 -9.98 13.41
CA ALA A 165 4.04 -8.76 12.78
C ALA A 165 3.59 -7.49 13.52
N GLY A 166 2.44 -7.49 14.19
CA GLY A 166 1.98 -6.36 14.98
C GLY A 166 2.76 -6.15 16.29
N VAL A 167 3.39 -7.19 16.82
CA VAL A 167 4.19 -7.13 18.06
C VAL A 167 5.64 -6.67 17.80
N LEU A 168 6.18 -6.96 16.61
CA LEU A 168 7.54 -6.63 16.21
C LEU A 168 7.66 -5.16 15.77
#